data_AF-A0A8T5T5S4-F1
#
_entry.id   AF-A0A8T5T5S4-F1
#
_cell.length_a   1.000
_cell.length_b   1.000
_cell.length_c   1.000
_cell.angle_alpha   90.00
_cell.angle_beta   90.00
_cell.angle_gamma   90.00
#
_symmetry.space_group_name_H-M   'P 1'
#
loop_
_entity.id
_entity.type
_entity.pdbx_description
1 polymer ?
#
loop_
_entity_poly.entity_id
_entity_poly.type
_entity_poly.pdbx_seq_one_letter_code
_entity_poly.pdbx_strand_id
1 'polypeptide(L)'
;MEKENNTSENYEKLDLGSKLDKRVEHIIKNRILRYNVSFILIAIVVYFYIIFEGNREEVIVRVFFFDMPSYLLVPIALVLAFIAIVYISWDDKIFKRFRTPGLYMILLTGIFYILIFSGADEYLFQLSLAKWLTQATAVIVVALVKLFGLNIVDTTWNADDIITIIQFEGPNGLSSIGIDARCSGIHSLTIFVAIFILMLFEARKRLKWSRYRTYSDLRVLVNKNGIKGIFDKQGSKTLLIVSGSYSLNILRVISILLVGMIGTYLVNIIRVTIIFIINYFQGWAIAGPIHNYLGYVFLMIWVPIFWLFVLPIFEKKKETIISSDSVNEPSDLNSESTDAIVPDSNVALKPDGDKE
;
A
#
# COMPACT_ATOMS: atom_id res chain seq x y z
N MET A 1 30.99 36.76 -50.01
CA MET A 1 30.30 35.58 -50.57
C MET A 1 29.81 34.68 -49.43
N GLU A 2 29.21 35.26 -48.39
CA GLU A 2 29.03 34.60 -47.07
C GLU A 2 27.62 34.84 -46.49
N LYS A 3 26.59 34.91 -47.35
CA LYS A 3 25.21 35.25 -46.93
C LYS A 3 24.15 34.18 -47.20
N GLU A 4 24.49 33.04 -47.80
CA GLU A 4 23.50 32.02 -48.19
C GLU A 4 23.38 30.81 -47.24
N ASN A 5 24.23 30.66 -46.22
CA ASN A 5 24.18 29.51 -45.31
C ASN A 5 23.18 29.62 -44.14
N ASN A 6 22.51 30.77 -43.93
CA ASN A 6 21.61 30.95 -42.78
C ASN A 6 20.13 30.60 -43.03
N THR A 7 19.73 30.31 -44.27
CA THR A 7 18.32 30.03 -44.60
C THR A 7 17.91 28.57 -44.42
N SER A 8 18.79 27.60 -44.65
CA SER A 8 18.44 26.17 -44.51
C SER A 8 18.20 25.75 -43.05
N GLU A 9 18.97 26.30 -42.13
CA GLU A 9 18.89 25.97 -40.70
C GLU A 9 17.55 26.43 -40.06
N ASN A 10 16.93 27.48 -40.60
CA ASN A 10 15.63 27.97 -40.13
C ASN A 10 14.45 27.10 -40.58
N TYR A 11 14.51 26.50 -41.78
CA TYR A 11 13.46 25.58 -42.25
C TYR A 11 13.46 24.26 -41.47
N GLU A 12 14.63 23.76 -41.09
CA GLU A 12 14.75 22.52 -40.31
C GLU A 12 14.22 22.69 -38.88
N LYS A 13 14.47 23.84 -38.24
CA LYS A 13 13.89 24.17 -36.93
C LYS A 13 12.36 24.30 -36.95
N LEU A 14 11.78 24.86 -38.01
CA LEU A 14 10.33 24.99 -38.17
C LEU A 14 9.63 23.64 -38.37
N ASP A 15 10.20 22.73 -39.18
CA ASP A 15 9.63 21.39 -39.38
C ASP A 15 9.71 20.55 -38.09
N LEU A 16 10.81 20.67 -37.34
CA LEU A 16 10.98 19.96 -36.07
C LEU A 16 9.93 20.36 -35.02
N GLY A 17 9.62 21.66 -34.93
CA GLY A 17 8.57 22.17 -34.04
C GLY A 17 7.20 21.57 -34.35
N SER A 18 6.80 21.56 -35.63
CA SER A 18 5.51 21.02 -36.04
C SER A 18 5.35 19.51 -35.78
N LYS A 19 6.45 18.74 -35.92
CA LYS A 19 6.48 17.31 -35.61
C LYS A 19 6.43 17.05 -34.10
N LEU A 20 7.08 17.89 -33.30
CA LEU A 20 7.06 17.79 -31.85
C LEU A 20 5.66 18.05 -31.30
N ASP A 21 4.98 19.10 -31.80
CA ASP A 21 3.63 19.46 -31.37
C ASP A 21 2.63 18.34 -31.64
N LYS A 22 2.66 17.73 -32.84
CA LYS A 22 1.80 16.58 -33.18
C LYS A 22 2.05 15.37 -32.27
N ARG A 23 3.30 15.08 -31.91
CA ARG A 23 3.63 13.99 -30.99
C ARG A 23 3.12 14.28 -29.57
N VAL A 24 3.30 15.51 -29.09
CA VAL A 24 2.82 15.93 -27.77
C VAL A 24 1.30 15.88 -27.71
N GLU A 25 0.61 16.39 -28.72
CA GLU A 25 -0.86 16.34 -28.84
C GLU A 25 -1.38 14.90 -28.80
N HIS A 26 -0.78 14.00 -29.58
CA HIS A 26 -1.15 12.58 -29.59
C HIS A 26 -0.94 11.92 -28.21
N ILE A 27 0.16 12.23 -27.51
CA ILE A 27 0.41 11.73 -26.15
C ILE A 27 -0.64 12.25 -25.17
N ILE A 28 -1.00 13.53 -25.24
CA ILE A 28 -2.01 14.15 -24.35
C ILE A 28 -3.39 13.54 -24.61
N LYS A 29 -3.80 13.43 -25.88
CA LYS A 29 -5.09 12.84 -26.27
C LYS A 29 -5.25 11.40 -25.76
N ASN A 30 -4.21 10.59 -25.89
CA ASN A 30 -4.21 9.21 -25.38
C ASN A 30 -4.26 9.15 -23.85
N ARG A 31 -3.64 10.09 -23.13
CA ARG A 31 -3.75 10.17 -21.66
C ARG A 31 -5.17 10.53 -21.23
N ILE A 32 -5.77 11.55 -21.84
CA ILE A 32 -7.14 11.97 -21.52
C ILE A 32 -8.14 10.83 -21.79
N LEU A 33 -8.01 10.16 -22.93
CA LEU A 33 -8.85 9.00 -23.26
C LEU A 33 -8.74 7.91 -22.18
N ARG A 34 -7.52 7.59 -21.73
CA ARG A 34 -7.30 6.60 -20.67
C ARG A 34 -7.95 6.99 -19.36
N TYR A 35 -7.82 8.25 -18.95
CA TYR A 35 -8.44 8.74 -17.72
C TYR A 35 -9.97 8.66 -17.79
N ASN A 36 -10.56 9.07 -18.92
CA ASN A 36 -12.01 9.00 -19.10
C ASN A 36 -12.53 7.56 -19.06
N VAL A 37 -11.88 6.63 -19.76
CA VAL A 37 -12.27 5.22 -19.75
C VAL A 37 -12.13 4.61 -18.35
N SER A 38 -11.01 4.83 -17.67
CA SER A 38 -10.82 4.33 -16.30
C SER A 38 -11.82 4.95 -15.33
N PHE A 39 -12.15 6.24 -15.48
CA PHE A 39 -13.17 6.91 -14.68
C PHE A 39 -14.55 6.30 -14.88
N ILE A 40 -14.95 6.05 -16.14
CA ILE A 40 -16.22 5.38 -16.47
C ILE A 40 -16.26 3.97 -15.86
N LEU A 41 -15.18 3.20 -15.99
CA LEU A 41 -15.11 1.86 -15.41
C LEU A 41 -15.25 1.90 -13.88
N ILE A 42 -14.57 2.84 -13.20
CA ILE A 42 -14.69 3.02 -11.75
C ILE A 42 -16.12 3.44 -11.37
N ALA A 43 -16.77 4.31 -12.15
CA ALA A 43 -18.15 4.70 -11.91
C ALA A 43 -19.10 3.48 -12.02
N ILE A 44 -18.88 2.59 -12.99
CA ILE A 44 -19.64 1.33 -13.12
C ILE A 44 -19.40 0.42 -11.91
N VAL A 45 -18.16 0.32 -11.42
CA VAL A 45 -17.83 -0.44 -10.19
C VAL A 45 -18.61 0.09 -8.98
N VAL A 46 -18.62 1.41 -8.80
CA VAL A 46 -19.39 2.06 -7.71
C VAL A 46 -20.88 1.79 -7.87
N TYR A 47 -21.41 1.90 -9.09
CA TYR A 47 -22.81 1.60 -9.38
C TYR A 47 -23.19 0.16 -9.08
N PHE A 48 -22.38 -0.82 -9.51
CA PHE A 48 -22.62 -2.25 -9.21
C PHE A 48 -22.58 -2.51 -7.71
N TYR A 49 -21.69 -1.86 -6.98
CA TYR A 49 -21.64 -1.96 -5.52
C TYR A 49 -22.88 -1.38 -4.85
N ILE A 50 -23.34 -0.19 -5.27
CA ILE A 50 -24.59 0.42 -4.76
C ILE A 50 -25.78 -0.50 -4.99
N ILE A 51 -25.89 -1.08 -6.19
CA ILE A 51 -26.96 -2.03 -6.51
C ILE A 51 -26.86 -3.28 -5.65
N PHE A 52 -25.67 -3.85 -5.52
CA PHE A 52 -25.45 -5.05 -4.71
C PHE A 52 -25.89 -4.86 -3.26
N GLU A 53 -25.52 -3.74 -2.64
CA GLU A 53 -25.88 -3.45 -1.24
C GLU A 53 -27.35 -3.05 -1.10
N GLY A 54 -27.89 -2.27 -2.05
CA GLY A 54 -29.29 -1.86 -2.03
C GLY A 54 -30.29 -3.02 -2.17
N ASN A 55 -29.85 -4.13 -2.77
CA ASN A 55 -30.69 -5.30 -3.06
C ASN A 55 -30.11 -6.58 -2.44
N ARG A 56 -29.43 -6.47 -1.30
CA ARG A 56 -28.73 -7.60 -0.68
C ARG A 56 -29.65 -8.78 -0.31
N GLU A 57 -30.92 -8.50 -0.03
CA GLU A 57 -31.94 -9.52 0.26
C GLU A 57 -32.53 -10.15 -1.01
N GLU A 58 -32.31 -9.54 -2.17
CA GLU A 58 -32.81 -10.02 -3.45
C GLU A 58 -31.80 -10.96 -4.12
N VAL A 59 -32.29 -12.12 -4.57
CA VAL A 59 -31.47 -13.08 -5.31
C VAL A 59 -31.13 -12.56 -6.70
N ILE A 60 -32.08 -11.86 -7.34
CA ILE A 60 -31.99 -11.36 -8.71
C ILE A 60 -32.22 -9.86 -8.68
N VAL A 61 -31.32 -9.11 -9.30
CA VAL A 61 -31.36 -7.66 -9.35
C VAL A 61 -31.27 -7.21 -10.79
N ARG A 62 -32.12 -6.24 -11.16
CA ARG A 62 -32.08 -5.66 -12.50
C ARG A 62 -30.98 -4.62 -12.61
N VAL A 63 -30.00 -4.88 -13.47
CA VAL A 63 -28.90 -3.96 -13.76
C VAL A 63 -28.98 -3.52 -15.21
N PHE A 64 -29.27 -2.23 -15.41
CA PHE A 64 -29.62 -1.66 -16.71
C PHE A 64 -30.87 -2.35 -17.30
N PHE A 65 -30.65 -3.34 -18.17
CA PHE A 65 -31.70 -4.08 -18.89
C PHE A 65 -31.63 -5.59 -18.65
N PHE A 66 -30.73 -6.06 -17.78
CA PHE A 66 -30.52 -7.48 -17.51
C PHE A 66 -30.83 -7.82 -16.07
N ASP A 67 -31.50 -8.94 -15.88
CA ASP A 67 -31.69 -9.54 -14.55
C ASP A 67 -30.42 -10.35 -14.24
N MET A 68 -29.69 -9.97 -13.20
CA MET A 68 -28.45 -10.62 -12.79
C MET A 68 -28.53 -11.09 -11.33
N PRO A 69 -27.96 -12.26 -11.01
CA PRO A 69 -27.80 -12.65 -9.62
C PRO A 69 -26.95 -11.63 -8.85
N SER A 70 -27.43 -11.15 -7.70
CA SER A 70 -26.76 -10.12 -6.90
C SER A 70 -25.30 -10.50 -6.57
N TYR A 71 -25.05 -11.77 -6.27
CA TYR A 71 -23.72 -12.29 -5.95
C TYR A 71 -22.70 -12.26 -7.12
N LEU A 72 -23.13 -12.02 -8.37
CA LEU A 72 -22.21 -11.86 -9.50
C LEU A 72 -21.73 -10.41 -9.68
N LEU A 73 -22.43 -9.43 -9.10
CA LEU A 73 -22.11 -8.01 -9.26
C LEU A 73 -20.72 -7.67 -8.73
N VAL A 74 -20.36 -8.21 -7.56
CA VAL A 74 -19.06 -7.94 -6.93
C VAL A 74 -17.89 -8.53 -7.74
N PRO A 75 -17.89 -9.82 -8.15
CA PRO A 75 -16.85 -10.35 -9.03
C PRO A 75 -16.67 -9.56 -10.33
N ILE A 76 -17.77 -9.17 -11.00
CA ILE A 76 -17.69 -8.38 -12.24
C ILE A 76 -17.09 -7.00 -11.93
N ALA A 77 -17.54 -6.35 -10.86
CA ALA A 77 -16.99 -5.06 -10.42
C ALA A 77 -15.48 -5.16 -10.12
N LEU A 78 -15.00 -6.24 -9.51
CA LEU A 78 -13.58 -6.46 -9.27
C LEU A 78 -12.76 -6.61 -10.57
N VAL A 79 -13.31 -7.30 -11.58
CA VAL A 79 -12.67 -7.40 -12.90
C VAL A 79 -12.61 -6.03 -13.58
N LEU A 80 -13.69 -5.24 -13.54
CA LEU A 80 -13.70 -3.89 -14.09
C LEU A 80 -12.73 -2.96 -13.36
N ALA A 81 -12.65 -3.03 -12.04
CA ALA A 81 -11.68 -2.31 -11.24
C ALA A 81 -10.23 -2.70 -11.64
N PHE A 82 -9.98 -3.99 -11.86
CA PHE A 82 -8.67 -4.48 -12.29
C PHE A 82 -8.26 -3.87 -13.63
N ILE A 83 -9.16 -3.92 -14.61
CA ILE A 83 -8.94 -3.31 -15.93
C ILE A 83 -8.70 -1.80 -15.78
N ALA A 84 -9.52 -1.10 -15.00
CA ALA A 84 -9.39 0.33 -14.79
C ALA A 84 -8.04 0.73 -14.19
N ILE A 85 -7.57 0.00 -13.16
CA ILE A 85 -6.29 0.24 -12.49
C ILE A 85 -5.11 -0.07 -13.41
N VAL A 86 -5.12 -1.21 -14.12
CA VAL A 86 -4.04 -1.55 -15.07
C VAL A 86 -3.98 -0.53 -16.20
N TYR A 87 -5.14 -0.13 -16.73
CA TYR A 87 -5.23 0.79 -17.87
C TYR A 87 -4.75 2.21 -17.53
N ILE A 88 -5.17 2.76 -16.39
CA ILE A 88 -4.73 4.11 -15.98
C ILE A 88 -3.24 4.17 -15.65
N SER A 89 -2.68 3.06 -15.17
CA SER A 89 -1.31 3.01 -14.67
C SER A 89 -0.26 2.51 -15.68
N TRP A 90 -0.67 2.20 -16.92
CA TRP A 90 0.21 1.60 -17.93
C TRP A 90 1.43 2.48 -18.27
N ASP A 91 1.20 3.76 -18.60
CA ASP A 91 2.25 4.70 -19.04
C ASP A 91 2.47 5.91 -18.13
N ASP A 92 1.62 6.09 -17.12
CA ASP A 92 1.65 7.29 -16.30
C ASP A 92 2.60 7.13 -15.10
N LYS A 93 3.61 8.00 -15.00
CA LYS A 93 4.62 7.94 -13.92
C LYS A 93 4.01 8.14 -12.53
N ILE A 94 2.94 8.92 -12.41
CA ILE A 94 2.25 9.18 -11.14
C ILE A 94 1.42 7.94 -10.78
N PHE A 95 0.54 7.48 -11.68
CA PHE A 95 -0.34 6.34 -11.40
C PHE A 95 0.39 5.01 -11.30
N LYS A 96 1.56 4.86 -11.93
CA LYS A 96 2.40 3.67 -11.79
C LYS A 96 2.82 3.40 -10.34
N ARG A 97 2.90 4.43 -9.48
CA ARG A 97 3.18 4.28 -8.04
C ARG A 97 1.99 3.67 -7.28
N PHE A 98 0.77 3.84 -7.78
CA PHE A 98 -0.47 3.35 -7.18
C PHE A 98 -0.93 2.00 -7.75
N ARG A 99 -0.34 1.55 -8.87
CA ARG A 99 -0.70 0.29 -9.51
C ARG A 99 -0.64 -0.89 -8.56
N THR A 100 0.50 -1.12 -7.91
CA THR A 100 0.67 -2.30 -7.06
C THR A 100 -0.25 -2.27 -5.82
N PRO A 101 -0.34 -1.17 -5.07
CA PRO A 101 -1.33 -1.05 -3.98
C PRO A 101 -2.77 -1.27 -4.46
N GLY A 102 -3.16 -0.68 -5.58
CA GLY A 102 -4.49 -0.84 -6.15
C GLY A 102 -4.81 -2.29 -6.52
N LEU A 103 -3.85 -3.00 -7.12
CA LEU A 103 -3.99 -4.43 -7.43
C LEU A 103 -4.10 -5.30 -6.17
N TYR A 104 -3.34 -4.99 -5.11
CA TYR A 104 -3.50 -5.68 -3.82
C TYR A 104 -4.86 -5.45 -3.20
N MET A 105 -5.39 -4.23 -3.27
CA MET A 105 -6.74 -3.94 -2.78
C MET A 105 -7.81 -4.76 -3.52
N ILE A 106 -7.71 -4.88 -4.84
CA ILE A 106 -8.66 -5.70 -5.64
C ILE A 106 -8.55 -7.18 -5.26
N LEU A 107 -7.34 -7.74 -5.28
CA LEU A 107 -7.10 -9.14 -4.96
C LEU A 107 -7.66 -9.48 -3.57
N LEU A 108 -7.35 -8.63 -2.60
CA LEU A 108 -7.77 -8.83 -1.23
C LEU A 108 -9.29 -8.68 -1.07
N THR A 109 -9.90 -7.70 -1.74
CA THR A 109 -11.37 -7.55 -1.75
C THR A 109 -12.03 -8.81 -2.30
N GLY A 110 -11.46 -9.42 -3.35
CA GLY A 110 -11.91 -10.72 -3.88
C GLY A 110 -11.76 -11.87 -2.87
N ILE A 111 -10.61 -11.97 -2.19
CA ILE A 111 -10.40 -13.00 -1.15
C ILE A 111 -11.40 -12.82 0.01
N PHE A 112 -11.61 -11.60 0.49
CA PHE A 112 -12.56 -11.32 1.56
C PHE A 112 -13.99 -11.56 1.14
N TYR A 113 -14.35 -11.23 -0.09
CA TYR A 113 -15.65 -11.57 -0.65
C TYR A 113 -15.88 -13.08 -0.58
N ILE A 114 -14.91 -13.89 -1.01
CA ILE A 114 -15.00 -15.35 -0.92
C ILE A 114 -15.08 -15.82 0.55
N LEU A 115 -14.30 -15.24 1.46
CA LEU A 115 -14.33 -15.60 2.88
C LEU A 115 -15.70 -15.34 3.51
N ILE A 116 -16.31 -14.18 3.23
CA ILE A 116 -17.62 -13.80 3.75
C ILE A 116 -18.71 -14.72 3.17
N PHE A 117 -18.68 -14.96 1.86
CA PHE A 117 -19.69 -15.81 1.21
C PHE A 117 -19.54 -17.30 1.52
N SER A 118 -18.35 -17.74 1.93
CA SER A 118 -18.14 -19.12 2.39
C SER A 118 -18.46 -19.33 3.88
N GLY A 119 -18.74 -18.26 4.64
CA GLY A 119 -18.89 -18.30 6.10
C GLY A 119 -17.57 -18.56 6.84
N ALA A 120 -16.43 -18.53 6.14
CA ALA A 120 -15.13 -18.80 6.75
C ALA A 120 -14.70 -17.67 7.71
N ASP A 121 -15.29 -16.48 7.60
CA ASP A 121 -15.09 -15.37 8.52
C ASP A 121 -15.69 -15.63 9.91
N GLU A 122 -16.66 -16.53 10.05
CA GLU A 122 -17.19 -16.95 11.36
C GLU A 122 -16.09 -17.53 12.27
N TYR A 123 -15.14 -18.26 11.69
CA TYR A 123 -13.98 -18.78 12.44
C TYR A 123 -13.07 -17.66 12.95
N LEU A 124 -12.97 -16.53 12.23
CA LEU A 124 -12.19 -15.38 12.70
C LEU A 124 -12.83 -14.76 13.95
N PHE A 125 -14.16 -14.76 14.06
CA PHE A 125 -14.88 -14.22 15.22
C PHE A 125 -14.73 -15.06 16.48
N GLN A 126 -14.51 -16.37 16.32
CA GLN A 126 -14.33 -17.28 17.45
C GLN A 126 -12.95 -17.17 18.12
N LEU A 127 -11.99 -16.52 17.47
CA LEU A 127 -10.64 -16.34 18.01
C LEU A 127 -10.66 -15.52 19.30
N SER A 128 -9.83 -15.91 20.28
CA SER A 128 -9.65 -15.17 21.54
C SER A 128 -9.25 -13.71 21.31
N LEU A 129 -8.46 -13.46 20.26
CA LEU A 129 -8.08 -12.12 19.82
C LEU A 129 -9.30 -11.28 19.41
N ALA A 130 -10.27 -11.86 18.70
CA ALA A 130 -11.49 -11.16 18.31
C ALA A 130 -12.33 -10.78 19.53
N LYS A 131 -12.50 -11.72 20.48
CA LYS A 131 -13.20 -11.46 21.76
C LYS A 131 -12.56 -10.30 22.52
N TRP A 132 -11.22 -10.33 22.65
CA TRP A 132 -10.47 -9.27 23.32
C TRP A 132 -10.59 -7.92 22.59
N LEU A 133 -10.49 -7.91 21.26
CA LEU A 133 -10.66 -6.69 20.46
C LEU A 133 -12.07 -6.12 20.57
N THR A 134 -13.11 -6.94 20.63
CA THR A 134 -14.50 -6.48 20.83
C THR A 134 -14.64 -5.75 22.15
N GLN A 135 -14.17 -6.36 23.25
CA GLN A 135 -14.21 -5.75 24.58
C GLN A 135 -13.39 -4.46 24.64
N ALA A 136 -12.16 -4.48 24.13
CA ALA A 136 -11.30 -3.29 24.09
C ALA A 136 -11.95 -2.15 23.29
N THR A 137 -12.55 -2.48 22.15
CA THR A 137 -13.27 -1.51 21.31
C THR A 137 -14.44 -0.91 22.05
N ALA A 138 -15.26 -1.72 22.72
CA ALA A 138 -16.41 -1.22 23.48
C ALA A 138 -15.99 -0.32 24.63
N VAL A 139 -14.96 -0.69 25.41
CA VAL A 139 -14.44 0.15 26.51
C VAL A 139 -13.95 1.50 26.00
N ILE A 140 -13.17 1.51 24.91
CA ILE A 140 -12.64 2.76 24.34
C ILE A 140 -13.78 3.61 23.78
N VAL A 141 -14.74 3.03 23.06
CA VAL A 141 -15.88 3.74 22.50
C VAL A 141 -16.73 4.35 23.62
N VAL A 142 -17.04 3.59 24.69
CA VAL A 142 -17.77 4.10 25.86
C VAL A 142 -17.04 5.27 26.51
N ALA A 143 -15.71 5.18 26.68
CA ALA A 143 -14.91 6.28 27.22
C ALA A 143 -14.97 7.53 26.34
N LEU A 144 -14.86 7.37 25.01
CA LEU A 144 -14.95 8.48 24.05
C LEU A 144 -16.33 9.13 24.03
N VAL A 145 -17.41 8.36 24.04
CA VAL A 145 -18.77 8.95 24.00
C VAL A 145 -19.12 9.63 25.33
N LYS A 146 -18.66 9.10 26.47
CA LYS A 146 -18.76 9.79 27.78
C LYS A 146 -17.97 11.10 27.77
N LEU A 147 -16.80 11.13 27.14
CA LEU A 147 -16.02 12.36 26.98
C LEU A 147 -16.77 13.42 26.17
N PHE A 148 -17.60 13.02 25.19
CA PHE A 148 -18.50 13.91 24.44
C PHE A 148 -19.81 14.25 25.18
N GLY A 149 -19.98 13.81 26.42
CA GLY A 149 -21.15 14.12 27.25
C GLY A 149 -22.38 13.26 27.00
N LEU A 150 -22.26 12.13 26.30
CA LEU A 150 -23.39 11.21 26.08
C LEU A 150 -23.69 10.41 27.35
N ASN A 151 -24.98 10.30 27.70
CA ASN A 151 -25.42 9.58 28.88
C ASN A 151 -25.50 8.07 28.62
N ILE A 152 -24.51 7.32 29.13
CA ILE A 152 -24.47 5.86 29.07
C ILE A 152 -25.08 5.30 30.36
N VAL A 153 -26.17 4.56 30.21
CA VAL A 153 -26.96 3.97 31.31
C VAL A 153 -26.28 2.69 31.81
N ASP A 154 -25.94 1.77 30.91
CA ASP A 154 -25.32 0.50 31.26
C ASP A 154 -24.40 -0.02 30.15
N THR A 155 -23.49 -0.92 30.50
CA THR A 155 -22.64 -1.65 29.57
C THR A 155 -22.52 -3.11 30.02
N THR A 156 -23.15 -4.02 29.28
CA THR A 156 -23.19 -5.44 29.60
C THR A 156 -22.38 -6.25 28.58
N TRP A 157 -21.48 -7.13 29.05
CA TRP A 157 -20.80 -8.11 28.21
C TRP A 157 -21.57 -9.43 28.20
N ASN A 158 -21.94 -9.91 27.01
CA ASN A 158 -22.49 -11.24 26.81
C ASN A 158 -21.41 -12.13 26.15
N ALA A 159 -20.95 -13.14 26.89
CA ALA A 159 -19.87 -14.02 26.47
C ALA A 159 -20.31 -15.04 25.42
N ASP A 160 -21.59 -15.42 25.40
CA ASP A 160 -22.14 -16.42 24.49
C ASP A 160 -22.23 -15.84 23.08
N ASP A 161 -22.74 -14.61 22.97
CA ASP A 161 -22.89 -13.90 21.70
C ASP A 161 -21.66 -13.04 21.33
N ILE A 162 -20.64 -12.99 22.20
CA ILE A 162 -19.41 -12.21 22.02
C ILE A 162 -19.75 -10.74 21.67
N ILE A 163 -20.70 -10.16 22.41
CA ILE A 163 -21.24 -8.83 22.16
C ILE A 163 -21.20 -7.99 23.44
N THR A 164 -20.79 -6.74 23.30
CA THR A 164 -20.96 -5.74 24.36
C THR A 164 -22.17 -4.88 24.04
N ILE A 165 -23.20 -4.94 24.87
CA ILE A 165 -24.41 -4.12 24.74
C ILE A 165 -24.19 -2.85 25.55
N ILE A 166 -24.31 -1.70 24.89
CA ILE A 166 -24.22 -0.38 25.52
C ILE A 166 -25.63 0.22 25.49
N GLN A 167 -26.20 0.48 26.66
CA GLN A 167 -27.50 1.12 26.81
C GLN A 167 -27.29 2.62 27.08
N PHE A 168 -28.09 3.46 26.44
CA PHE A 168 -27.99 4.91 26.57
C PHE A 168 -29.37 5.57 26.45
N GLU A 169 -29.49 6.76 27.03
CA GLU A 169 -30.70 7.58 26.93
C GLU A 169 -30.46 8.70 25.92
N GLY A 170 -31.08 8.56 24.75
CA GLY A 170 -31.01 9.54 23.67
C GLY A 170 -32.25 10.45 23.61
N PRO A 171 -32.33 11.39 22.66
CA PRO A 171 -33.48 12.27 22.46
C PRO A 171 -34.80 11.52 22.20
N ASN A 172 -34.70 10.29 21.67
CA ASN A 172 -35.84 9.44 21.34
C ASN A 172 -36.15 8.39 22.43
N GLY A 173 -35.57 8.53 23.63
CA GLY A 173 -35.73 7.60 24.75
C GLY A 173 -34.57 6.62 24.91
N LEU A 174 -34.83 5.54 25.66
CA LEU A 174 -33.85 4.50 25.93
C LEU A 174 -33.55 3.69 24.65
N SER A 175 -32.28 3.57 24.30
CA SER A 175 -31.82 2.78 23.17
C SER A 175 -30.59 1.97 23.55
N SER A 176 -30.22 1.02 22.71
CA SER A 176 -29.03 0.20 22.90
C SER A 176 -28.31 -0.03 21.58
N ILE A 177 -27.01 -0.25 21.68
CA ILE A 177 -26.17 -0.66 20.56
C ILE A 177 -25.26 -1.80 20.99
N GLY A 178 -25.20 -2.84 20.16
CA GLY A 178 -24.31 -3.96 20.36
C GLY A 178 -23.02 -3.78 19.57
N ILE A 179 -21.88 -3.89 20.23
CA ILE A 179 -20.56 -3.99 19.60
C ILE A 179 -20.17 -5.47 19.64
N ASP A 180 -20.22 -6.11 18.48
CA ASP A 180 -19.82 -7.51 18.29
C ASP A 180 -18.42 -7.61 17.63
N ALA A 181 -17.99 -8.84 17.33
CA ALA A 181 -16.72 -9.09 16.66
C ALA A 181 -16.63 -8.43 15.27
N ARG A 182 -17.75 -8.22 14.55
CA ARG A 182 -17.77 -7.52 13.24
C ARG A 182 -17.46 -6.04 13.39
N CYS A 183 -17.81 -5.45 14.54
CA CYS A 183 -17.53 -4.06 14.88
C CYS A 183 -16.14 -3.84 15.51
N SER A 184 -15.49 -4.91 15.99
CA SER A 184 -14.18 -4.85 16.67
C SER A 184 -13.00 -4.40 15.78
N GLY A 185 -13.20 -4.43 14.45
CA GLY A 185 -12.15 -4.14 13.49
C GLY A 185 -11.26 -5.34 13.13
N ILE A 186 -11.59 -6.55 13.59
CA ILE A 186 -10.83 -7.77 13.26
C ILE A 186 -10.75 -8.01 11.75
N HIS A 187 -11.82 -7.74 10.98
CA HIS A 187 -11.79 -7.85 9.52
C HIS A 187 -10.78 -6.89 8.90
N SER A 188 -10.87 -5.60 9.23
CA SER A 188 -9.94 -4.58 8.74
C SER A 188 -8.49 -4.86 9.16
N LEU A 189 -8.28 -5.41 10.36
CA LEU A 189 -6.95 -5.77 10.84
C LEU A 189 -6.39 -6.95 10.04
N THR A 190 -7.17 -8.01 9.82
CA THR A 190 -6.77 -9.17 9.01
C THR A 190 -6.49 -8.75 7.57
N ILE A 191 -7.34 -7.90 6.99
CA ILE A 191 -7.11 -7.26 5.69
C ILE A 191 -5.75 -6.56 5.69
N PHE A 192 -5.53 -5.68 6.65
CA PHE A 192 -4.30 -4.89 6.73
C PHE A 192 -3.06 -5.79 6.85
N VAL A 193 -3.09 -6.82 7.71
CA VAL A 193 -1.97 -7.75 7.89
C VAL A 193 -1.70 -8.52 6.60
N ALA A 194 -2.73 -8.99 5.91
CA ALA A 194 -2.58 -9.68 4.63
C ALA A 194 -1.97 -8.78 3.55
N ILE A 195 -2.46 -7.54 3.42
CA ILE A 195 -1.85 -6.53 2.53
C ILE A 195 -0.40 -6.33 2.96
N PHE A 196 -0.12 -6.12 4.24
CA PHE A 196 1.23 -5.88 4.74
C PHE A 196 2.20 -7.00 4.41
N ILE A 197 1.78 -8.26 4.51
CA ILE A 197 2.60 -9.41 4.10
C ILE A 197 2.90 -9.35 2.59
N LEU A 198 1.90 -9.10 1.73
CA LEU A 198 2.10 -8.92 0.30
C LEU A 198 3.05 -7.74 -0.01
N MET A 199 2.88 -6.64 0.72
CA MET A 199 3.74 -5.47 0.64
C MET A 199 5.18 -5.80 1.04
N LEU A 200 5.41 -6.60 2.08
CA LEU A 200 6.75 -7.06 2.44
C LEU A 200 7.40 -7.90 1.36
N PHE A 201 6.64 -8.75 0.66
CA PHE A 201 7.17 -9.51 -0.47
C PHE A 201 7.63 -8.61 -1.63
N GLU A 202 6.90 -7.54 -1.94
CA GLU A 202 7.30 -6.56 -2.94
C GLU A 202 8.48 -5.70 -2.46
N ALA A 203 8.36 -5.16 -1.25
CA ALA A 203 9.34 -4.31 -0.62
C ALA A 203 10.65 -5.05 -0.32
N ARG A 204 10.66 -6.39 -0.30
CA ARG A 204 11.88 -7.20 -0.15
C ARG A 204 13.00 -6.77 -1.08
N LYS A 205 12.67 -6.37 -2.33
CA LYS A 205 13.66 -5.86 -3.30
C LYS A 205 14.20 -4.48 -2.89
N ARG A 206 13.36 -3.60 -2.34
CA ARG A 206 13.70 -2.22 -1.95
C ARG A 206 14.39 -2.12 -0.60
N LEU A 207 13.93 -2.92 0.37
CA LEU A 207 14.48 -2.99 1.73
C LEU A 207 15.90 -3.56 1.78
N LYS A 208 16.50 -3.89 0.62
CA LYS A 208 17.82 -4.52 0.49
C LYS A 208 17.99 -5.59 1.56
N TRP A 209 17.00 -6.51 1.66
CA TRP A 209 17.07 -7.77 2.41
C TRP A 209 18.11 -8.67 1.75
N SER A 210 19.34 -8.18 1.72
CA SER A 210 20.45 -8.74 1.01
C SER A 210 21.04 -9.83 1.89
N ARG A 211 20.28 -10.92 2.00
CA ARG A 211 20.86 -12.24 2.29
C ARG A 211 22.03 -12.52 1.36
N TYR A 212 22.00 -12.01 0.12
CA TYR A 212 23.02 -12.26 -0.89
C TYR A 212 24.38 -11.65 -0.56
N ARG A 213 24.47 -10.38 -0.16
CA ARG A 213 25.73 -9.76 0.26
C ARG A 213 26.29 -10.47 1.50
N THR A 214 25.43 -10.77 2.48
CA THR A 214 25.85 -11.51 3.68
C THR A 214 26.39 -12.91 3.35
N TYR A 215 25.70 -13.67 2.48
CA TYR A 215 26.15 -15.00 2.10
C TYR A 215 27.37 -14.97 1.18
N SER A 216 27.48 -14.00 0.26
CA SER A 216 28.66 -13.85 -0.58
C SER A 216 29.87 -13.47 0.26
N ASP A 217 29.72 -12.54 1.20
CA ASP A 217 30.82 -12.10 2.06
C ASP A 217 31.24 -13.23 3.01
N LEU A 218 30.29 -13.99 3.56
CA LEU A 218 30.57 -15.22 4.33
C LEU A 218 31.23 -16.28 3.46
N ARG A 219 30.77 -16.51 2.22
CA ARG A 219 31.35 -17.50 1.32
C ARG A 219 32.76 -17.10 0.87
N VAL A 220 33.02 -15.80 0.67
CA VAL A 220 34.36 -15.26 0.40
C VAL A 220 35.27 -15.47 1.60
N LEU A 221 34.80 -15.21 2.83
CA LEU A 221 35.55 -15.49 4.06
C LEU A 221 35.85 -16.98 4.24
N VAL A 222 34.86 -17.85 4.00
CA VAL A 222 35.01 -19.31 4.07
C VAL A 222 35.97 -19.83 3.01
N ASN A 223 35.91 -19.33 1.77
CA ASN A 223 36.84 -19.74 0.72
C ASN A 223 38.28 -19.29 1.01
N LYS A 224 38.47 -18.15 1.66
CA LYS A 224 39.81 -17.60 1.90
C LYS A 224 40.52 -18.25 3.09
N ASN A 225 39.76 -18.56 4.17
CA ASN A 225 40.34 -19.00 5.45
C ASN A 225 39.81 -20.36 5.94
N GLY A 226 38.99 -21.05 5.13
CA GLY A 226 38.27 -22.25 5.55
C GLY A 226 37.24 -21.97 6.66
N ILE A 227 36.66 -23.04 7.23
CA ILE A 227 35.70 -22.94 8.34
C ILE A 227 36.35 -22.34 9.61
N LYS A 228 37.67 -22.51 9.77
CA LYS A 228 38.42 -21.92 10.90
C LYS A 228 38.42 -20.40 10.89
N GLY A 229 38.37 -19.76 9.72
CA GLY A 229 38.26 -18.30 9.60
C GLY A 229 36.94 -17.72 10.09
N ILE A 230 35.87 -18.51 10.19
CA ILE A 230 34.60 -18.04 10.78
C ILE A 230 34.74 -17.84 12.30
N PHE A 231 35.50 -18.71 12.95
CA PHE A 231 35.69 -18.71 14.41
C PHE A 231 36.86 -17.86 14.87
N ASP A 232 37.64 -17.29 13.96
CA ASP A 232 38.67 -16.33 14.33
C ASP A 232 38.05 -15.01 14.85
N LYS A 233 38.88 -14.17 15.50
CA LYS A 233 38.46 -12.90 16.10
C LYS A 233 37.87 -11.91 15.07
N GLN A 234 38.22 -12.06 13.79
CA GLN A 234 37.75 -11.23 12.68
C GLN A 234 36.44 -11.78 12.09
N GLY A 235 36.31 -13.11 11.97
CA GLY A 235 35.08 -13.81 11.57
C GLY A 235 33.93 -13.60 12.56
N SER A 236 34.21 -13.74 13.86
CA SER A 236 33.24 -13.47 14.95
C SER A 236 32.75 -12.02 14.98
N LYS A 237 33.62 -11.04 14.79
CA LYS A 237 33.23 -9.62 14.65
C LYS A 237 32.33 -9.39 13.43
N THR A 238 32.68 -9.99 12.30
CA THR A 238 31.89 -9.89 11.07
C THR A 238 30.50 -10.52 11.25
N LEU A 239 30.43 -11.67 11.91
CA LEU A 239 29.18 -12.37 12.21
C LEU A 239 28.29 -11.58 13.17
N LEU A 240 28.86 -10.93 14.19
CA LEU A 240 28.12 -10.03 15.09
C LEU A 240 27.56 -8.81 14.34
N ILE A 241 28.34 -8.18 13.46
CA ILE A 241 27.88 -7.03 12.66
C ILE A 241 26.75 -7.45 11.70
N VAL A 242 26.88 -8.62 11.09
CA VAL A 242 25.86 -9.23 10.23
C VAL A 242 24.58 -9.53 11.00
N SER A 243 24.70 -10.20 12.15
CA SER A 243 23.59 -10.56 13.03
C SER A 243 22.87 -9.30 13.54
N GLY A 244 23.62 -8.29 13.98
CA GLY A 244 23.10 -6.99 14.41
C GLY A 244 22.39 -6.24 13.28
N SER A 245 22.92 -6.29 12.05
CA SER A 245 22.25 -5.68 10.90
C SER A 245 20.93 -6.37 10.55
N TYR A 246 20.87 -7.70 10.69
CA TYR A 246 19.65 -8.48 10.45
C TYR A 246 18.58 -8.19 11.51
N SER A 247 18.95 -8.17 12.79
CA SER A 247 18.02 -7.89 13.89
C SER A 247 17.40 -6.50 13.77
N LEU A 248 18.18 -5.47 13.40
CA LEU A 248 17.67 -4.11 13.19
C LEU A 248 16.67 -4.02 12.02
N ASN A 249 16.88 -4.79 10.94
CA ASN A 249 15.94 -4.82 9.82
C ASN A 249 14.62 -5.50 10.20
N ILE A 250 14.67 -6.58 10.99
CA ILE A 250 13.46 -7.23 11.52
C ILE A 250 12.73 -6.27 12.45
N LEU A 251 13.42 -5.64 13.40
CA LEU A 251 12.82 -4.67 14.31
C LEU A 251 12.14 -3.53 13.55
N ARG A 252 12.74 -3.06 12.46
CA ARG A 252 12.13 -2.06 11.57
C ARG A 252 10.83 -2.58 10.94
N VAL A 253 10.84 -3.79 10.36
CA VAL A 253 9.65 -4.40 9.75
C VAL A 253 8.54 -4.58 10.79
N ILE A 254 8.86 -5.09 11.97
CA ILE A 254 7.92 -5.25 13.09
C ILE A 254 7.36 -3.88 13.50
N SER A 255 8.21 -2.85 13.60
CA SER A 255 7.76 -1.50 13.94
C SER A 255 6.78 -0.94 12.91
N ILE A 256 7.07 -1.12 11.61
CA ILE A 256 6.18 -0.68 10.54
C ILE A 256 4.84 -1.42 10.60
N LEU A 257 4.87 -2.75 10.83
CA LEU A 257 3.68 -3.57 11.00
C LEU A 257 2.83 -3.07 12.17
N LEU A 258 3.45 -2.85 13.34
CA LEU A 258 2.78 -2.39 14.55
C LEU A 258 2.13 -1.02 14.34
N VAL A 259 2.82 -0.06 13.73
CA VAL A 259 2.25 1.26 13.41
C VAL A 259 1.03 1.11 12.50
N GLY A 260 1.09 0.23 11.51
CA GLY A 260 -0.02 -0.01 10.61
C GLY A 260 -1.21 -0.72 11.27
N MET A 261 -0.95 -1.70 12.14
CA MET A 261 -1.98 -2.38 12.94
C MET A 261 -2.66 -1.40 13.91
N ILE A 262 -1.88 -0.61 14.64
CA ILE A 262 -2.39 0.41 15.57
C ILE A 262 -3.23 1.44 14.81
N GLY A 263 -2.73 1.97 13.69
CA GLY A 263 -3.49 2.94 12.91
C GLY A 263 -4.78 2.37 12.31
N THR A 264 -4.76 1.13 11.83
CA THR A 264 -5.98 0.44 11.36
C THR A 264 -6.99 0.29 12.49
N TYR A 265 -6.53 -0.08 13.69
CA TYR A 265 -7.39 -0.20 14.86
C TYR A 265 -7.96 1.16 15.30
N LEU A 266 -7.15 2.21 15.34
CA LEU A 266 -7.60 3.58 15.67
C LEU A 266 -8.67 4.07 14.68
N VAL A 267 -8.47 3.83 13.39
CA VAL A 267 -9.46 4.16 12.35
C VAL A 267 -10.78 3.40 12.59
N ASN A 268 -10.71 2.14 13.04
CA ASN A 268 -11.91 1.39 13.44
C ASN A 268 -12.58 1.95 14.70
N ILE A 269 -11.81 2.37 15.72
CA ILE A 269 -12.38 3.05 16.89
C ILE A 269 -13.17 4.29 16.46
N ILE A 270 -12.57 5.14 15.62
CA ILE A 270 -13.24 6.35 15.10
C ILE A 270 -14.52 5.98 14.34
N ARG A 271 -14.49 4.94 13.51
CA ARG A 271 -15.67 4.43 12.79
C ARG A 271 -16.81 4.09 13.75
N VAL A 272 -16.55 3.26 14.76
CA VAL A 272 -17.58 2.81 15.71
C VAL A 272 -18.09 3.98 16.54
N THR A 273 -17.22 4.91 16.96
CA THR A 273 -17.64 6.12 17.68
C THR A 273 -18.57 7.00 16.83
N ILE A 274 -18.27 7.22 15.55
CA ILE A 274 -19.15 8.01 14.66
C ILE A 274 -20.52 7.33 14.52
N ILE A 275 -20.54 6.02 14.31
CA ILE A 275 -21.79 5.25 14.19
C ILE A 275 -22.61 5.32 15.49
N PHE A 276 -21.94 5.22 16.64
CA PHE A 276 -22.58 5.37 17.94
C PHE A 276 -23.24 6.75 18.07
N ILE A 277 -22.51 7.82 17.73
CA ILE A 277 -23.03 9.19 17.81
C ILE A 277 -24.24 9.38 16.90
N ILE A 278 -24.19 8.87 15.67
CA ILE A 278 -25.33 8.93 14.73
C ILE A 278 -26.52 8.15 15.30
N ASN A 279 -26.30 6.95 15.83
CA ASN A 279 -27.35 6.16 16.45
C ASN A 279 -27.97 6.87 17.66
N TYR A 280 -27.15 7.56 18.46
CA TYR A 280 -27.60 8.32 19.63
C TYR A 280 -28.60 9.42 19.25
N PHE A 281 -28.31 10.20 18.19
CA PHE A 281 -29.16 11.33 17.79
C PHE A 281 -30.26 10.98 16.79
N GLN A 282 -30.00 10.05 15.88
CA GLN A 282 -30.84 9.79 14.71
C GLN A 282 -31.44 8.36 14.69
N GLY A 283 -31.01 7.50 15.60
CA GLY A 283 -31.45 6.11 15.67
C GLY A 283 -30.83 5.20 14.60
N TRP A 284 -31.14 3.91 14.73
CA TRP A 284 -30.50 2.85 13.93
C TRP A 284 -30.89 2.88 12.46
N ALA A 285 -32.07 3.40 12.13
CA ALA A 285 -32.55 3.50 10.75
C ALA A 285 -31.58 4.29 9.85
N ILE A 286 -30.88 5.28 10.41
CA ILE A 286 -29.86 6.06 9.69
C ILE A 286 -28.44 5.53 9.96
N ALA A 287 -28.16 5.11 11.20
CA ALA A 287 -26.83 4.64 11.58
C ALA A 287 -26.44 3.30 10.91
N GLY A 288 -27.39 2.39 10.71
CA GLY A 288 -27.19 1.06 10.14
C GLY A 288 -26.63 1.08 8.71
N PRO A 289 -27.25 1.80 7.77
CA PRO A 289 -26.68 1.98 6.44
C PRO A 289 -25.27 2.55 6.49
N ILE A 290 -25.04 3.62 7.26
CA ILE A 290 -23.71 4.25 7.40
C ILE A 290 -22.69 3.26 7.98
N HIS A 291 -23.08 2.44 8.96
CA HIS A 291 -22.24 1.42 9.57
C HIS A 291 -21.64 0.46 8.54
N ASN A 292 -22.43 0.06 7.54
CA ASN A 292 -22.01 -0.88 6.51
C ASN A 292 -20.96 -0.29 5.58
N TYR A 293 -21.03 1.01 5.26
CA TYR A 293 -20.13 1.65 4.30
C TYR A 293 -18.89 2.28 4.93
N LEU A 294 -19.02 2.84 6.13
CA LEU A 294 -17.99 3.70 6.71
C LEU A 294 -16.66 2.97 6.93
N GLY A 295 -16.70 1.68 7.24
CA GLY A 295 -15.50 0.86 7.42
C GLY A 295 -14.67 0.73 6.14
N TYR A 296 -15.31 0.52 4.99
CA TYR A 296 -14.62 0.42 3.71
C TYR A 296 -13.99 1.75 3.30
N VAL A 297 -14.73 2.86 3.48
CA VAL A 297 -14.23 4.21 3.16
C VAL A 297 -12.96 4.51 3.96
N PHE A 298 -13.02 4.27 5.27
CA PHE A 298 -11.90 4.53 6.17
C PHE A 298 -10.67 3.66 5.87
N LEU A 299 -10.88 2.38 5.58
CA LEU A 299 -9.80 1.50 5.16
C LEU A 299 -9.17 1.96 3.83
N MET A 300 -10.01 2.32 2.84
CA MET A 300 -9.56 2.84 1.54
C MET A 300 -8.77 4.14 1.65
N ILE A 301 -9.03 4.97 2.65
CA ILE A 301 -8.26 6.18 2.94
C ILE A 301 -6.97 5.85 3.70
N TRP A 302 -7.06 4.97 4.70
CA TRP A 302 -5.92 4.63 5.57
C TRP A 302 -4.80 3.90 4.82
N VAL A 303 -5.12 2.92 3.96
CA VAL A 303 -4.09 2.13 3.26
C VAL A 303 -3.17 3.00 2.38
N PRO A 304 -3.67 3.93 1.53
CA PRO A 304 -2.83 4.89 0.82
C PRO A 304 -2.04 5.82 1.74
N ILE A 305 -2.63 6.29 2.85
CA ILE A 305 -1.90 7.13 3.82
C ILE A 305 -0.71 6.36 4.40
N PHE A 306 -0.95 5.15 4.85
CA PHE A 306 0.09 4.25 5.37
C PHE A 306 1.18 4.01 4.31
N TRP A 307 0.77 3.73 3.07
CA TRP A 307 1.70 3.44 1.98
C TRP A 307 2.55 4.65 1.57
N LEU A 308 1.94 5.82 1.43
CA LEU A 308 2.60 7.01 0.88
C LEU A 308 3.38 7.80 1.92
N PHE A 309 2.97 7.76 3.19
CA PHE A 309 3.55 8.59 4.24
C PHE A 309 4.27 7.75 5.28
N VAL A 310 3.65 6.72 5.85
CA VAL A 310 4.25 5.94 6.94
C VAL A 310 5.43 5.12 6.43
N LEU A 311 5.25 4.33 5.37
CA LEU A 311 6.28 3.43 4.86
C LEU A 311 7.58 4.16 4.45
N PRO A 312 7.54 5.28 3.69
CA PRO A 312 8.76 6.01 3.30
C PRO A 312 9.54 6.64 4.47
N ILE A 313 8.86 6.99 5.57
CA ILE A 313 9.55 7.51 6.78
C ILE A 313 10.53 6.47 7.33
N PHE A 314 10.15 5.19 7.29
CA PHE A 314 11.02 4.11 7.75
C PHE A 314 12.07 3.68 6.71
N GLU A 315 11.93 4.08 5.45
CA GLU A 315 12.90 3.81 4.38
C GLU A 315 14.10 4.78 4.38
N LYS A 316 13.88 6.09 4.60
CA LYS A 316 14.87 7.16 4.29
C LYS A 316 16.12 7.29 5.18
N LYS A 317 16.31 6.50 6.24
CA LYS A 317 17.28 6.84 7.31
C LYS A 317 18.73 6.33 7.16
N LYS A 318 19.30 6.16 5.96
CA LYS A 318 20.68 5.59 5.84
C LYS A 318 21.71 6.34 5.00
N GLU A 319 21.36 7.41 4.30
CA GLU A 319 22.35 8.10 3.44
C GLU A 319 23.14 9.17 4.20
N THR A 320 22.65 9.68 5.33
CA THR A 320 23.23 10.86 5.99
C THR A 320 24.41 10.57 6.94
N ILE A 321 24.72 9.31 7.26
CA ILE A 321 25.76 8.98 8.26
C ILE A 321 27.11 8.63 7.61
N ILE A 322 27.15 8.31 6.32
CA ILE A 322 28.39 7.88 5.65
C ILE A 322 29.12 9.05 4.96
N SER A 323 28.44 10.18 4.70
CA SER A 323 29.07 11.34 4.06
C SER A 323 29.85 12.25 5.04
N SER A 324 29.78 12.03 6.35
CA SER A 324 30.54 12.83 7.32
C SER A 324 31.97 12.34 7.56
N ASP A 325 32.28 11.08 7.22
CA ASP A 325 33.58 10.49 7.54
C ASP A 325 34.56 10.50 6.34
N SER A 326 34.11 10.90 5.14
CA SER A 326 34.95 11.00 3.93
C SER A 326 35.56 12.39 3.72
N VAL A 327 35.50 13.31 4.69
CA VAL A 327 36.03 14.69 4.56
C VAL A 327 37.43 14.85 5.19
N ASN A 328 37.98 13.83 5.84
CA ASN A 328 39.34 13.86 6.38
C ASN A 328 40.26 12.86 5.69
N GLU A 329 40.30 12.87 4.35
CA GLU A 329 41.47 12.35 3.64
C GLU A 329 42.47 13.52 3.55
N PRO A 330 43.57 13.52 4.33
CA PRO A 330 44.58 14.56 4.23
C PRO A 330 45.14 14.54 2.82
N SER A 331 44.94 15.64 2.11
CA SER A 331 45.55 15.96 0.83
C SER A 331 47.04 16.24 1.02
N ASP A 332 47.80 15.26 1.49
CA ASP A 332 49.25 15.34 1.53
C ASP A 332 49.79 14.88 0.17
N LEU A 333 49.91 15.88 -0.71
CA LEU A 333 51.16 16.20 -1.40
C LEU A 333 52.00 15.00 -1.84
N ASN A 334 51.79 14.56 -3.08
CA ASN A 334 52.88 14.06 -3.92
C ASN A 334 52.84 14.79 -5.27
N SER A 335 53.54 15.93 -5.26
CA SER A 335 54.07 16.58 -6.45
C SER A 335 55.22 15.74 -7.00
N GLU A 336 54.96 14.89 -7.99
CA GLU A 336 56.03 14.39 -8.85
C GLU A 336 55.48 14.20 -10.27
N SER A 337 55.35 15.31 -10.99
CA SER A 337 55.12 15.31 -12.44
C SER A 337 56.46 15.04 -13.14
N THR A 338 56.72 13.77 -13.44
CA THR A 338 57.67 13.40 -14.49
C THR A 338 56.90 13.34 -15.81
N ASP A 339 57.03 14.40 -16.60
CA ASP A 339 56.57 14.47 -17.98
C ASP A 339 57.39 13.50 -18.84
N ALA A 340 56.85 12.30 -19.07
CA ALA A 340 57.33 11.38 -20.08
C ALA A 340 56.45 11.49 -21.33
N ILE A 341 57.01 12.19 -22.31
CA ILE A 341 56.57 12.25 -23.70
C ILE A 341 56.49 10.84 -24.28
N VAL A 342 55.30 10.42 -24.75
CA VAL A 342 55.17 9.30 -25.69
C VAL A 342 54.35 9.79 -26.89
N PRO A 343 54.95 9.87 -28.08
CA PRO A 343 54.21 10.17 -29.30
C PRO A 343 53.63 8.89 -29.92
N ASP A 344 52.47 9.10 -30.56
CA ASP A 344 51.81 8.34 -31.62
C ASP A 344 52.57 7.16 -32.25
N SER A 345 51.87 6.02 -32.33
CA SER A 345 51.60 5.34 -33.62
C SER A 345 50.79 4.06 -33.39
N ASN A 346 49.60 3.96 -33.99
CA ASN A 346 49.29 2.89 -34.95
C ASN A 346 47.78 2.88 -35.28
N VAL A 347 47.48 3.65 -36.31
CA VAL A 347 46.38 3.40 -37.25
C VAL A 347 46.68 2.10 -38.00
N ALA A 348 45.82 1.09 -37.90
CA ALA A 348 45.76 -0.01 -38.85
C ALA A 348 44.37 -0.70 -38.87
N LEU A 349 43.58 -0.33 -39.87
CA LEU A 349 42.83 -1.18 -40.82
C LEU A 349 42.00 -2.39 -40.33
N LYS A 350 40.67 -2.27 -40.57
CA LYS A 350 39.69 -3.17 -41.27
C LYS A 350 39.99 -4.69 -41.37
N PRO A 351 38.96 -5.59 -41.38
CA PRO A 351 38.00 -5.61 -42.49
C PRO A 351 36.53 -5.95 -42.18
N ASP A 352 35.70 -5.55 -43.16
CA ASP A 352 34.33 -6.00 -43.40
C ASP A 352 34.25 -7.54 -43.42
N GLY A 353 33.14 -8.05 -42.91
CA GLY A 353 32.75 -9.45 -43.02
C GLY A 353 31.26 -9.56 -43.24
N ASP A 354 30.86 -9.51 -44.51
CA ASP A 354 29.58 -10.03 -45.01
C ASP A 354 29.46 -11.52 -44.67
N LYS A 355 28.33 -11.95 -44.10
CA LYS A 355 27.77 -13.30 -44.28
C LYS A 355 26.24 -13.27 -44.18
N GLU A 356 25.64 -13.58 -45.33
CA GLU A 356 24.41 -14.34 -45.64
C GLU A 356 23.08 -13.98 -44.96
#